data_AF-A0A7V1PT43-F1
#
_entry.id   AF-A0A7V1PT43-F1
#
_cell.length_a   1.000
_cell.length_b   1.000
_cell.length_c   1.000
_cell.angle_alpha   90.00
_cell.angle_beta   90.00
_cell.angle_gamma   90.00
#
_symmetry.space_group_name_H-M   'P 1'
#
loop_
_entity.id
_entity.type
_entity.pdbx_description
1 polymer ?
#
loop_
_entity_poly.entity_id
_entity_poly.type
_entity_poly.pdbx_seq_one_letter_code
_entity_poly.pdbx_strand_id
1 'polypeptide(L)' 'EQIGGGKKLKQVLEEMTMVAEGVMTSKSASQLAVKMKVNTPITNEVYKILFEDKDPVKATNDLMTRGMKME' A
#
# COMPACT_ATOMS: atom_id res chain seq x y z
N GLU A 1 3.46 -9.85 6.81
CA GLU A 1 2.61 -11.02 7.14
C GLU A 1 1.25 -10.60 7.69
N GLN A 2 1.17 -9.88 8.81
CA GLN A 2 -0.11 -9.55 9.45
C GLN A 2 -1.15 -8.85 8.53
N ILE A 3 -0.74 -7.78 7.83
CA ILE A 3 -1.63 -7.07 6.88
C ILE A 3 -2.04 -7.98 5.72
N GLY A 4 -1.11 -8.77 5.17
CA GLY A 4 -1.39 -9.74 4.10
C GLY A 4 -2.33 -10.87 4.54
N GLY A 5 -2.33 -11.21 5.83
CA GLY A 5 -3.27 -12.13 6.46
C GLY A 5 -4.64 -11.51 6.80
N GLY A 6 -4.89 -10.24 6.45
CA GLY A 6 -6.18 -9.59 6.58
C GLY A 6 -6.36 -8.68 7.80
N LYS A 7 -5.35 -8.56 8.69
CA LYS A 7 -5.42 -7.58 9.78
C LYS A 7 -5.39 -6.15 9.22
N LYS A 8 -6.17 -5.26 9.83
CA LYS A 8 -6.16 -3.83 9.50
C LYS A 8 -4.96 -3.13 10.13
N LEU A 9 -4.47 -2.06 9.49
CA LEU A 9 -3.30 -1.31 9.97
C LEU A 9 -3.46 -0.87 11.42
N LYS A 10 -4.65 -0.39 11.81
CA LYS A 10 -4.93 0.03 13.18
C LYS A 10 -4.67 -1.09 14.20
N GLN A 11 -5.14 -2.31 13.92
CA GLN A 11 -4.94 -3.46 14.81
C GLN A 11 -3.45 -3.81 14.94
N VAL A 12 -2.72 -3.78 13.82
CA VAL A 12 -1.28 -4.04 13.82
C VAL A 12 -0.52 -3.00 14.64
N LEU A 13 -0.86 -1.72 14.51
CA LEU A 13 -0.21 -0.64 15.26
C LEU A 13 -0.52 -0.69 16.77
N GLU A 14 -1.70 -1.15 17.17
CA GLU A 14 -2.06 -1.35 18.58
C GLU A 14 -1.28 -2.50 19.23
N GLU A 15 -0.93 -3.54 18.46
CA GLU A 15 -0.20 -4.71 18.95
C GLU A 15 1.33 -4.52 18.94
N MET A 16 1.86 -3.53 18.20
CA MET A 16 3.29 -3.34 18.02
C MET A 16 3.92 -2.40 19.06
N THR A 17 5.04 -2.84 19.65
CA THR A 17 5.89 -2.01 20.53
C THR A 17 6.93 -1.19 19.77
N MET A 18 7.09 -1.43 18.46
CA MET A 18 8.12 -0.83 17.61
C MET A 18 7.49 -0.02 16.46
N VAL A 19 8.22 0.98 15.96
CA VAL A 19 7.73 1.87 14.90
C VAL A 19 7.75 1.15 13.55
N ALA A 20 6.61 1.18 12.85
CA ALA A 20 6.49 0.67 11.49
C ALA A 20 6.88 1.75 10.45
N GLU A 21 8.17 1.95 10.22
CA GLU A 21 8.67 2.99 9.28
C GLU A 21 8.07 2.91 7.88
N GLY A 22 7.90 1.68 7.36
CA GLY A 22 7.32 1.45 6.03
C GLY A 22 5.92 2.02 5.85
N VAL A 23 5.13 2.14 6.94
CA VAL A 23 3.80 2.77 6.90
C VAL A 23 3.93 4.25 6.56
N MET A 24 4.77 4.98 7.29
CA MET A 24 4.96 6.41 7.04
C MET A 24 5.68 6.68 5.73
N THR A 25 6.68 5.86 5.39
CA THR A 25 7.40 5.97 4.11
C THR A 25 6.48 5.73 2.92
N SER A 26 5.60 4.72 2.98
CA SER A 26 4.63 4.47 1.89
C SER A 26 3.65 5.63 1.69
N LYS A 27 3.21 6.27 2.78
CA LYS A 27 2.39 7.49 2.74
C LYS A 27 3.09 8.63 2.01
N SER A 28 4.31 8.94 2.44
CA SER A 28 5.12 10.00 1.83
C SER A 28 5.46 9.71 0.37
N ALA A 29 5.80 8.46 0.05
CA ALA A 29 6.13 8.04 -1.32
C ALA A 29 4.91 8.17 -2.25
N SER A 30 3.72 7.78 -1.81
CA SER A 30 2.47 7.95 -2.56
C SER A 30 2.18 9.43 -2.83
N GLN A 31 2.28 10.27 -1.79
CA GLN A 31 2.08 11.72 -1.93
C GLN A 31 3.09 12.37 -2.88
N LEU A 32 4.35 11.96 -2.82
CA LEU A 32 5.39 12.46 -3.72
C LEU A 32 5.12 12.02 -5.17
N ALA A 33 4.74 10.76 -5.39
CA ALA A 33 4.41 10.25 -6.72
C ALA A 33 3.27 11.05 -7.36
N VAL A 34 2.22 11.37 -6.61
CA VAL A 34 1.12 12.24 -7.05
C VAL A 34 1.63 13.63 -7.43
N LYS A 35 2.44 14.26 -6.56
CA LYS A 35 3.02 15.59 -6.81
C LYS A 35 3.89 15.61 -8.07
N MET A 36 4.68 14.56 -8.28
CA MET A 36 5.59 14.44 -9.43
C MET A 36 4.92 13.86 -10.68
N LYS A 37 3.64 13.48 -10.60
CA LYS A 37 2.89 12.82 -11.68
C LYS A 37 3.59 11.56 -12.20
N VAL A 38 4.21 10.79 -11.30
CA VAL A 38 4.88 9.53 -11.62
C VAL A 38 3.96 8.36 -11.30
N ASN A 39 3.82 7.42 -12.23
CA ASN A 39 3.01 6.23 -12.03
C ASN A 39 3.75 5.18 -11.17
N THR A 40 3.23 4.91 -9.98
CA THR A 40 3.81 3.97 -9.00
C THR A 40 2.77 2.92 -8.56
N PRO A 41 2.38 1.97 -9.43
CA PRO A 41 1.25 1.08 -9.18
C PRO A 41 1.38 0.29 -7.87
N ILE A 42 2.58 -0.20 -7.53
CA ILE A 42 2.81 -0.94 -6.27
C ILE A 42 2.62 -0.03 -5.06
N THR A 43 3.24 1.15 -5.05
CA THR A 43 3.11 2.12 -3.95
C THR A 43 1.66 2.56 -3.76
N ASN A 44 0.93 2.77 -4.86
CA ASN A 44 -0.48 3.14 -4.83
C ASN A 44 -1.32 2.04 -4.19
N GLU A 45 -1.08 0.78 -4.54
CA GLU A 45 -1.82 -0.35 -3.99
C GLU A 45 -1.48 -0.60 -2.52
N VAL A 46 -0.21 -0.47 -2.12
CA VAL A 46 0.19 -0.49 -0.71
C VAL A 46 -0.50 0.63 0.08
N TYR A 47 -0.54 1.85 -0.46
CA TYR A 47 -1.23 2.97 0.18
C TYR A 47 -2.71 2.65 0.42
N LYS A 48 -3.41 2.13 -0.59
CA LYS A 48 -4.83 1.77 -0.46
C LYS A 48 -5.08 0.67 0.57
N ILE A 49 -4.20 -0.33 0.66
CA ILE A 49 -4.31 -1.37 1.69
C ILE A 49 -4.17 -0.75 3.08
N LEU A 50 -3.16 0.10 3.28
CA LEU A 50 -2.80 0.65 4.58
C LEU A 50 -3.74 1.76 5.06
N PHE A 51 -4.25 2.59 4.15
CA PHE A 51 -4.96 3.83 4.48
C PHE A 51 -6.40 3.90 3.97
N GLU A 52 -6.79 3.03 3.04
CA GLU A 52 -8.15 2.95 2.48
C GLU A 52 -8.80 1.57 2.71
N ASP A 53 -8.20 0.76 3.59
CA ASP A 53 -8.69 -0.57 3.98
C ASP A 53 -8.92 -1.54 2.80
N LYS A 54 -8.25 -1.32 1.68
CA LYS A 54 -8.34 -2.19 0.51
C LYS A 54 -7.87 -3.60 0.85
N ASP A 55 -8.63 -4.59 0.39
CA ASP A 55 -8.29 -6.00 0.53
C ASP A 55 -6.94 -6.31 -0.18
N PRO A 56 -5.96 -6.92 0.50
CA PRO A 56 -4.66 -7.25 -0.10
C PRO A 56 -4.74 -8.19 -1.31
N VAL A 57 -5.66 -9.16 -1.31
CA VAL A 57 -5.89 -10.07 -2.44
C VAL A 57 -6.43 -9.29 -3.63
N LYS A 58 -7.37 -8.37 -3.40
CA LYS A 58 -7.87 -7.49 -4.45
C LYS A 58 -6.77 -6.58 -5.00
N ALA A 59 -5.93 -6.01 -4.13
CA ALA A 59 -4.79 -5.19 -4.55
C ALA A 59 -3.79 -5.97 -5.41
N THR A 60 -3.47 -7.22 -5.02
CA THR A 60 -2.65 -8.12 -5.83
C THR A 60 -3.31 -8.40 -7.18
N ASN A 61 -4.61 -8.73 -7.20
CA ASN A 61 -5.32 -8.95 -8.46
C ASN A 61 -5.25 -7.72 -9.38
N ASP A 62 -5.52 -6.52 -8.86
CA ASP A 62 -5.47 -5.28 -9.64
C ASP A 62 -4.06 -5.01 -10.22
N LEU A 63 -2.99 -5.37 -9.50
CA LEU A 63 -1.62 -5.29 -10.02
C LEU A 63 -1.35 -6.30 -11.14
N MET A 64 -1.82 -7.53 -10.96
CA MET A 64 -1.58 -8.65 -11.88
C MET A 64 -2.43 -8.56 -13.15
N THR A 65 -3.61 -7.95 -13.07
CA THR A 65 -4.51 -7.75 -14.22
C THR A 65 -4.38 -6.36 -14.84
N ARG A 66 -3.40 -5.56 -14.40
CA ARG A 66 -3.14 -4.24 -14.98
C ARG A 66 -2.75 -4.38 -16.45
N GLY A 67 -3.23 -3.45 -17.28
CA GLY A 67 -2.80 -3.34 -18.66
C GLY A 67 -1.28 -3.22 -18.79
N MET A 68 -0.72 -3.81 -19.85
CA MET A 68 0.71 -3.66 -20.14
C MET A 68 1.08 -2.19 -20.26
N LYS A 69 2.19 -1.81 -19.66
CA LYS A 69 2.79 -0.50 -19.89
C LYS A 69 3.43 -0.55 -21.28
N MET A 70 2.99 0.33 -22.18
CA MET A 70 3.74 0.59 -23.41
C MET A 70 5.01 1.34 -23.02
N GLU A 71 6.17 0.79 -23.40
CA GLU A 71 7.48 1.46 -23.30
C GLU A 71 7.72 2.30 -24.56
#